data_AF-A0A7Y2GTS0-F1
#
_entry.id   AF-A0A7Y2GTS0-F1
#
_cell.length_a   1.000
_cell.length_b   1.000
_cell.length_c   1.000
_cell.angle_alpha   90.00
_cell.angle_beta   90.00
_cell.angle_gamma   90.00
#
_symmetry.space_group_name_H-M   'P 1'
#
loop_
_entity.id
_entity.type
_entity.pdbx_description
1 polymer ?
#
loop_
_entity_poly.entity_id
_entity_poly.type
_entity_poly.pdbx_seq_one_letter_code
_entity_poly.pdbx_strand_id
1 'polypeptide(L)'
;MAGKLEVSFNSPQCGWMSIGFEDGSNEFHTTTAHAPYSNALSELLNTLTSLLDDSKADYSHTLKWNRDPEAFDFIFSRAGNDTSIEILEYPTEKRDPEKMETVYQFTGDARQIVEAFHETFQQLYDERNVDEFEDNWHQKFPLAEFEKLSSRLK
;
A
#
# COMPACT_ATOMS: atom_id res chain seq x y z
N MET A 1 10.18 -20.94 0.78
CA MET A 1 9.27 -20.51 -0.29
C MET A 1 8.51 -19.34 0.29
N ALA A 2 8.73 -18.12 -0.23
CA ALA A 2 7.90 -16.99 0.18
C ALA A 2 6.45 -17.31 -0.22
N GLY A 3 5.49 -17.11 0.68
CA GLY A 3 4.08 -17.34 0.37
C GLY A 3 3.55 -16.34 -0.64
N LYS A 4 2.30 -16.52 -1.09
CA LYS A 4 1.64 -15.52 -1.94
C LYS A 4 1.31 -14.32 -1.05
N LEU A 5 1.77 -13.13 -1.42
CA LEU A 5 1.30 -11.90 -0.79
C LEU A 5 -0.17 -11.69 -1.16
N GLU A 6 -1.01 -11.52 -0.15
CA GLU A 6 -2.40 -11.10 -0.26
C GLU A 6 -2.53 -9.75 0.41
N VAL A 7 -3.18 -8.82 -0.28
CA VAL A 7 -3.47 -7.48 0.24
C VAL A 7 -4.99 -7.35 0.28
N SER A 8 -5.51 -6.65 1.28
CA SER A 8 -6.95 -6.41 1.42
C SER A 8 -7.20 -4.95 1.80
N PHE A 9 -8.16 -4.31 1.13
CA PHE A 9 -8.68 -3.01 1.52
C PHE A 9 -10.13 -3.18 1.93
N ASN A 10 -10.48 -2.71 3.12
CA ASN A 10 -11.89 -2.57 3.50
C ASN A 10 -12.39 -1.21 3.06
N SER A 11 -13.67 -1.14 2.66
CA SER A 11 -14.32 0.09 2.26
C SER A 11 -14.13 1.18 3.31
N PRO A 12 -13.79 2.40 2.88
CA PRO A 12 -13.51 3.47 3.81
C PRO A 12 -14.76 3.81 4.64
N GLN A 13 -14.56 4.15 5.91
CA GLN A 13 -15.61 4.55 6.83
C GLN A 13 -15.16 5.83 7.54
N CYS A 14 -15.87 6.94 7.33
CA CYS A 14 -15.62 8.23 7.99
C CYS A 14 -14.14 8.70 7.95
N GLY A 15 -13.46 8.54 6.82
CA GLY A 15 -12.09 8.98 6.56
C GLY A 15 -11.01 7.98 6.95
N TRP A 16 -11.40 6.76 7.32
CA TRP A 16 -10.53 5.65 7.69
C TRP A 16 -10.66 4.51 6.71
N MET A 17 -9.55 3.85 6.37
CA MET A 17 -9.53 2.66 5.52
C MET A 17 -8.68 1.59 6.19
N SER A 18 -9.14 0.34 6.25
CA SER A 18 -8.30 -0.74 6.76
C SER A 18 -7.52 -1.37 5.62
N ILE A 19 -6.23 -1.61 5.86
CA ILE A 19 -5.35 -2.37 4.98
C ILE A 19 -4.88 -3.63 5.72
N GLY A 20 -4.94 -4.75 5.02
CA GLY A 20 -4.41 -6.03 5.48
C GLY A 20 -3.33 -6.54 4.54
N PHE A 21 -2.33 -7.22 5.10
CA PHE A 21 -1.27 -7.93 4.40
C PHE A 21 -1.17 -9.33 5.00
N GLU A 22 -1.16 -10.35 4.15
CA GLU A 22 -0.95 -11.73 4.56
C GLU A 22 0.00 -12.41 3.57
N ASP A 23 0.94 -13.21 4.05
CA ASP A 23 1.82 -14.05 3.21
C ASP A 23 1.72 -15.55 3.54
N GLY A 24 0.67 -15.94 4.26
CA GLY A 24 0.44 -17.29 4.78
C GLY A 24 1.31 -17.68 5.98
N SER A 25 2.31 -16.87 6.35
CA SER A 25 3.14 -17.05 7.55
C SER A 25 2.99 -15.90 8.54
N ASN A 26 2.80 -14.69 8.04
CA ASN A 26 2.59 -13.46 8.78
C ASN A 26 1.33 -12.77 8.28
N GLU A 27 0.64 -12.12 9.20
CA GLU A 27 -0.55 -11.31 8.94
C GLU A 27 -0.35 -9.95 9.63
N PHE A 28 -0.62 -8.86 8.91
CA PHE A 28 -0.59 -7.50 9.43
C PHE A 28 -1.81 -6.72 8.96
N HIS A 29 -2.60 -6.21 9.91
CA HIS A 29 -3.76 -5.39 9.62
C HIS A 29 -3.62 -4.06 10.35
N THR A 30 -3.84 -2.96 9.63
CA THR A 30 -3.86 -1.62 10.22
C THR A 30 -4.98 -0.78 9.62
N THR A 31 -5.38 0.24 10.35
CA THR A 31 -6.36 1.23 9.89
C THR A 31 -5.64 2.53 9.62
N THR A 32 -5.87 3.15 8.47
CA THR A 32 -5.15 4.34 8.03
C THR A 32 -6.13 5.48 7.84
N ALA A 33 -5.74 6.67 8.28
CA ALA A 33 -6.50 7.89 8.07
C ALA A 33 -6.09 8.55 6.75
N HIS A 34 -7.07 9.13 6.05
CA HIS A 34 -6.85 9.91 4.83
C HIS A 34 -6.06 11.22 5.06
N ALA A 35 -5.97 11.68 6.31
CA ALA A 35 -5.28 12.90 6.73
C ALA A 35 -4.06 12.58 7.61
N PRO A 36 -2.93 13.29 7.47
CA PRO A 36 -2.68 14.43 6.56
C PRO A 36 -2.33 14.04 5.11
N TYR A 37 -2.21 12.75 4.80
CA TYR A 37 -1.69 12.26 3.52
C TYR A 37 -2.78 12.07 2.47
N SER A 38 -3.23 13.20 1.93
CA SER A 38 -4.39 13.24 1.02
C SER A 38 -4.20 12.60 -0.36
N ASN A 39 -2.99 12.14 -0.70
CA ASN A 39 -2.68 11.46 -1.96
C ASN A 39 -2.09 10.06 -1.75
N ALA A 40 -2.26 9.50 -0.55
CA ALA A 40 -1.75 8.20 -0.14
C ALA A 40 -1.97 7.07 -1.18
N LEU A 41 -3.19 6.95 -1.70
CA LEU A 41 -3.55 5.92 -2.68
C LEU A 41 -2.90 6.17 -4.05
N SER A 42 -2.88 7.42 -4.50
CA SER A 42 -2.25 7.81 -5.77
C SER A 42 -0.74 7.59 -5.72
N GLU A 43 -0.10 7.93 -4.59
CA GLU A 43 1.32 7.67 -4.37
C GLU A 43 1.60 6.16 -4.39
N LEU A 44 0.79 5.36 -3.69
CA LEU A 44 0.92 3.89 -3.70
C LEU A 44 0.86 3.32 -5.12
N LEU A 45 -0.12 3.70 -5.92
CA LEU A 45 -0.24 3.22 -7.32
C LEU A 45 0.96 3.66 -8.18
N ASN A 46 1.49 4.86 -7.97
CA ASN A 46 2.69 5.34 -8.67
C ASN A 46 3.95 4.58 -8.24
N THR A 47 4.06 4.22 -6.96
CA THR A 47 5.13 3.36 -6.43
C THR A 47 5.08 1.98 -7.06
N LEU A 48 3.91 1.33 -7.07
CA LEU A 48 3.69 0.02 -7.69
C LEU A 48 4.00 0.03 -9.19
N THR A 49 3.57 1.08 -9.89
CA THR A 49 3.88 1.27 -11.31
C THR A 49 5.39 1.40 -11.54
N SER A 50 6.10 2.07 -10.63
CA SER A 50 7.56 2.24 -10.71
C SER A 50 8.32 0.96 -10.37
N LEU A 51 7.76 0.08 -9.53
CA LEU A 51 8.33 -1.24 -9.25
C LEU A 51 8.33 -2.14 -10.49
N LEU A 52 7.34 -2.01 -11.38
CA LEU A 52 7.29 -2.71 -12.66
C LEU A 52 8.17 -2.10 -13.76
N ASP A 53 8.85 -0.98 -13.48
CA ASP A 53 9.68 -0.31 -14.47
C ASP A 53 11.08 -0.92 -14.51
N ASP A 54 11.28 -1.91 -15.39
CA ASP A 54 12.57 -2.60 -15.57
C ASP A 54 13.72 -1.69 -16.05
N SER A 55 13.42 -0.45 -16.42
CA SER A 55 14.47 0.54 -16.71
C SER A 55 15.23 1.00 -15.46
N LYS A 56 14.68 0.76 -14.26
CA LYS A 56 15.29 1.10 -12.98
C LYS A 56 15.78 -0.18 -12.29
N ALA A 57 17.10 -0.39 -12.32
CA ALA A 57 17.73 -1.54 -11.65
C ALA A 57 17.55 -1.51 -10.13
N ASP A 58 17.52 -0.31 -9.55
CA ASP A 58 17.29 -0.09 -8.12
C ASP A 58 16.20 0.97 -7.94
N TYR A 59 15.22 0.68 -7.09
CA TYR A 59 14.14 1.61 -6.75
C TYR A 59 13.82 1.49 -5.27
N SER A 60 13.62 2.61 -4.59
CA SER A 60 13.17 2.63 -3.21
C SER A 60 12.22 3.80 -3.01
N HIS A 61 11.12 3.56 -2.32
CA HIS A 61 10.14 4.57 -2.00
C HIS A 61 9.46 4.26 -0.67
N THR A 62 9.23 5.29 0.12
CA THR A 62 8.57 5.19 1.42
C THR A 62 7.27 5.96 1.40
N LEU A 63 6.15 5.25 1.52
CA LEU A 63 4.85 5.83 1.74
C LEU A 63 4.61 6.04 3.22
N LYS A 64 3.97 7.15 3.53
CA LYS A 64 3.82 7.66 4.89
C LYS A 64 2.34 7.65 5.24
N TRP A 65 1.90 6.83 6.19
CA TRP A 65 0.52 6.79 6.66
C TRP A 65 0.43 7.03 8.17
N ASN A 66 -0.71 7.53 8.63
CA ASN A 66 -0.96 7.79 10.03
C ASN A 66 -2.27 7.11 10.45
N ARG A 67 -2.32 6.65 11.69
CA ARG A 67 -3.49 6.07 12.36
C ARG A 67 -3.95 6.87 13.59
N ASP A 68 -3.19 7.91 13.95
CA ASP A 68 -3.45 8.84 15.08
C ASP A 68 -3.71 8.14 16.43
N PRO A 69 -2.73 8.07 17.36
CA PRO A 69 -1.43 8.74 17.31
C PRO A 69 -0.35 7.97 16.54
N GLU A 70 -0.59 6.69 16.24
CA GLU A 70 0.37 5.80 15.57
C GLU A 70 0.67 6.28 14.14
N ALA A 71 1.89 6.00 13.67
CA ALA A 71 2.29 6.28 12.29
C ALA A 71 2.99 5.05 11.69
N PHE A 72 2.87 4.93 10.37
CA PHE A 72 3.39 3.80 9.61
C PHE A 72 4.18 4.30 8.40
N ASP A 73 5.36 3.73 8.19
CA ASP A 73 6.13 3.88 6.96
C ASP A 73 6.11 2.56 6.19
N PHE A 74 5.60 2.61 4.96
CA PHE A 74 5.58 1.49 4.03
C PHE A 74 6.72 1.69 3.04
N ILE A 75 7.77 0.91 3.21
CA ILE A 75 8.99 0.98 2.43
C ILE A 75 8.91 -0.09 1.35
N PHE A 76 8.89 0.35 0.10
CA PHE A 76 8.99 -0.51 -1.07
C PHE A 76 10.38 -0.36 -1.64
N SER A 77 11.13 -1.44 -1.75
CA SER A 77 12.45 -1.44 -2.38
C SER A 77 12.60 -2.58 -3.37
N ARG A 78 13.14 -2.28 -4.54
CA ARG A 78 13.56 -3.24 -5.56
C ARG A 78 15.07 -3.15 -5.72
N ALA A 79 15.73 -4.29 -5.63
CA ALA A 79 17.16 -4.44 -5.86
C ALA A 79 17.36 -5.55 -6.91
N GLY A 80 17.53 -5.16 -8.17
CA GLY A 80 17.57 -6.08 -9.30
C GLY A 80 16.23 -6.80 -9.52
N ASN A 81 16.19 -8.11 -9.25
CA ASN A 81 14.99 -8.93 -9.43
C ASN A 81 14.18 -9.11 -8.15
N ASP A 82 14.77 -8.83 -6.98
CA ASP A 82 14.09 -9.01 -5.71
C ASP A 82 13.42 -7.70 -5.30
N THR A 83 12.17 -7.79 -4.87
CA THR A 83 11.41 -6.67 -4.31
C THR A 83 11.01 -6.99 -2.89
N SER A 84 11.20 -6.03 -1.98
CA SER A 84 10.82 -6.13 -0.58
C SER A 84 9.87 -5.02 -0.19
N ILE A 85 8.95 -5.38 0.70
CA ILE A 85 8.03 -4.49 1.39
C ILE A 85 8.39 -4.58 2.86
N GLU A 86 8.59 -3.45 3.50
CA GLU A 86 8.79 -3.35 4.93
C GLU A 86 7.81 -2.34 5.50
N ILE A 87 7.13 -2.68 6.58
CA ILE A 87 6.22 -1.80 7.29
C ILE A 87 6.83 -1.53 8.66
N LEU A 88 7.15 -0.26 8.88
CA LEU A 88 7.63 0.24 10.16
C LEU A 88 6.48 0.93 10.88
N GLU A 89 6.23 0.53 12.12
CA GLU A 89 5.32 1.21 13.02
C GLU A 89 6.09 2.16 13.94
N TYR A 90 5.52 3.33 14.16
CA TYR A 90 5.96 4.29 15.14
C TYR A 90 4.83 4.55 16.14
N PRO A 91 5.14 4.59 17.45
CA PRO A 91 4.12 4.79 18.49
C PRO A 91 3.49 6.19 18.46
N THR A 92 4.09 7.14 17.74
CA THR A 92 3.57 8.50 17.59
C THR A 92 3.86 9.05 16.20
N GLU A 93 3.05 10.00 15.75
CA GLU A 93 3.24 10.78 14.50
C GLU A 93 4.60 11.48 14.36
N LYS A 94 5.35 11.60 15.46
CA LYS A 94 6.72 12.15 15.47
C LYS A 94 7.74 11.27 14.77
N ARG A 95 7.42 9.98 14.58
CA ARG A 95 8.27 8.97 13.92
C ARG A 95 9.67 8.91 14.52
N ASP A 96 9.71 8.76 15.84
CA ASP A 96 10.96 8.60 16.58
C ASP A 96 11.66 7.30 16.14
N PRO A 97 12.85 7.38 15.51
CA PRO A 97 13.53 6.20 14.96
C PRO A 97 14.05 5.26 16.07
N GLU A 98 14.22 5.76 17.29
CA GLU A 98 14.61 4.93 18.45
C GLU A 98 13.47 4.04 18.96
N LYS A 99 12.23 4.32 18.56
CA LYS A 99 11.03 3.57 18.96
C LYS A 99 10.31 2.93 17.79
N MET A 100 10.94 2.90 16.62
CA MET A 100 10.36 2.26 15.44
C MET A 100 10.46 0.74 15.59
N GLU A 101 9.42 0.04 15.16
CA GLU A 101 9.40 -1.42 15.13
C GLU A 101 8.97 -1.91 13.74
N THR A 102 9.68 -2.89 13.19
CA THR A 102 9.26 -3.55 11.96
C THR A 102 8.13 -4.51 12.28
N VAL A 103 6.93 -4.17 11.85
CA VAL A 103 5.71 -4.94 12.14
C VAL A 103 5.35 -5.92 11.04
N TYR A 104 5.87 -5.71 9.83
CA TYR A 104 5.71 -6.62 8.71
C TYR A 104 6.86 -6.48 7.73
N GLN A 105 7.31 -7.61 7.17
CA GLN A 105 8.31 -7.63 6.12
C GLN A 105 8.00 -8.78 5.16
N PHE A 106 7.99 -8.46 3.87
CA PHE A 106 7.78 -9.43 2.80
C PHE A 106 8.80 -9.22 1.69
N THR A 107 9.36 -10.29 1.15
CA THR A 107 10.25 -10.24 -0.01
C THR A 107 9.77 -11.23 -1.06
N GLY A 108 9.61 -10.75 -2.28
CA GLY A 108 9.13 -11.55 -3.40
C GLY A 108 9.36 -10.88 -4.75
N ASP A 109 8.71 -11.43 -5.77
CA ASP A 109 8.76 -10.90 -7.12
C ASP A 109 7.96 -9.59 -7.24
N ALA A 110 8.51 -8.61 -7.96
CA ALA A 110 7.86 -7.31 -8.15
C ALA A 110 6.45 -7.45 -8.74
N ARG A 111 6.29 -8.34 -9.72
CA ARG A 111 5.00 -8.59 -10.38
C ARG A 111 4.01 -9.22 -9.42
N GLN A 112 4.42 -10.22 -8.64
CA GLN A 112 3.57 -10.85 -7.65
C GLN A 112 3.03 -9.85 -6.62
N ILE A 113 3.90 -8.99 -6.10
CA ILE A 113 3.52 -7.92 -5.17
C ILE A 113 2.50 -7.01 -5.83
N VAL A 114 2.82 -6.51 -7.02
CA VAL A 114 1.98 -5.54 -7.72
C VAL A 114 0.64 -6.13 -8.14
N GLU A 115 0.59 -7.40 -8.53
CA GLU A 115 -0.65 -8.15 -8.81
C GLU A 115 -1.54 -8.22 -7.57
N ALA A 116 -1.00 -8.53 -6.39
CA ALA A 116 -1.78 -8.58 -5.15
C ALA A 116 -2.45 -7.22 -4.82
N PHE A 117 -1.69 -6.13 -4.95
CA PHE A 117 -2.26 -4.78 -4.79
C PHE A 117 -3.29 -4.48 -5.88
N HIS A 118 -3.03 -4.86 -7.14
CA HIS A 118 -3.95 -4.61 -8.26
C HIS A 118 -5.29 -5.31 -8.06
N GLU A 119 -5.29 -6.59 -7.65
CA GLU A 119 -6.51 -7.34 -7.31
C GLU A 119 -7.32 -6.60 -6.24
N THR A 120 -6.64 -6.06 -5.23
CA THR A 120 -7.28 -5.29 -4.14
C THR A 120 -7.85 -3.96 -4.61
N PHE A 121 -7.09 -3.20 -5.40
CA PHE A 121 -7.55 -1.92 -5.96
C PHE A 121 -8.70 -2.12 -6.95
N GLN A 122 -8.73 -3.23 -7.67
CA GLN A 122 -9.83 -3.60 -8.56
C GLN A 122 -11.11 -3.84 -7.76
N GLN A 123 -11.05 -4.58 -6.65
CA GLN A 123 -12.19 -4.76 -5.74
C GLN A 123 -12.69 -3.42 -5.22
N LEU A 124 -11.78 -2.59 -4.67
CA LEU A 124 -12.11 -1.25 -4.18
C LEU A 124 -12.73 -0.37 -5.27
N TYR A 125 -12.23 -0.46 -6.51
CA TYR A 125 -12.79 0.26 -7.65
C TYR A 125 -14.21 -0.23 -7.97
N ASP A 126 -14.46 -1.53 -7.98
CA ASP A 126 -15.79 -2.09 -8.27
C ASP A 126 -16.81 -1.74 -7.17
N GLU A 127 -16.37 -1.71 -5.91
CA GLU A 127 -17.18 -1.36 -4.74
C GLU A 127 -17.38 0.15 -4.56
N ARG A 128 -16.59 1.00 -5.24
CA ARG A 128 -16.60 2.47 -5.04
C ARG A 128 -17.98 3.14 -5.14
N ASN A 129 -18.85 2.61 -6.01
CA ASN A 129 -20.19 3.14 -6.26
C ASN A 129 -21.22 2.62 -5.24
N VAL A 130 -20.93 1.48 -4.61
CA VAL A 130 -21.79 0.83 -3.62
C VAL A 130 -21.52 1.40 -2.23
N ASP A 131 -20.26 1.70 -1.92
CA ASP A 131 -19.82 2.13 -0.59
C ASP A 131 -19.66 3.65 -0.41
N GLU A 132 -20.24 4.46 -1.30
CA GLU A 132 -20.13 5.93 -1.25
C GLU A 132 -18.66 6.39 -1.02
N PHE A 133 -17.73 5.78 -1.77
CA PHE A 133 -16.29 5.88 -1.49
C PHE A 133 -15.80 7.32 -1.36
N GLU A 134 -16.24 8.21 -2.24
CA GLU A 134 -15.81 9.62 -2.21
C GLU A 134 -16.31 10.36 -0.97
N ASP A 135 -17.53 10.06 -0.50
CA ASP A 135 -18.11 10.65 0.69
C ASP A 135 -17.46 10.10 1.97
N ASN A 136 -17.16 8.80 1.99
CA ASN A 136 -16.54 8.14 3.14
C ASN A 136 -15.03 8.36 3.23
N TRP A 137 -14.32 8.44 2.11
CA TRP A 137 -12.86 8.64 2.08
C TRP A 137 -12.47 10.12 2.00
N HIS A 138 -13.41 11.00 1.64
CA HIS A 138 -13.19 12.42 1.37
C HIS A 138 -12.22 12.70 0.21
N GLN A 139 -11.91 11.70 -0.63
CA GLN A 139 -11.06 11.84 -1.82
C GLN A 139 -11.62 11.03 -2.98
N LYS A 140 -11.29 11.48 -4.19
CA LYS A 140 -11.61 10.75 -5.41
C LYS A 140 -10.71 9.54 -5.56
N PHE A 141 -11.25 8.46 -6.11
CA PHE A 141 -10.46 7.31 -6.47
C PHE A 141 -9.42 7.69 -7.55
N PRO A 142 -8.14 7.30 -7.41
CA PRO A 142 -7.07 7.63 -8.36
C PRO A 142 -7.14 6.78 -9.65
N LEU A 143 -8.14 7.08 -10.48
CA LEU A 143 -8.43 6.32 -11.71
C LEU A 143 -7.26 6.31 -12.70
N ALA A 144 -6.62 7.46 -12.91
CA ALA A 144 -5.56 7.59 -13.92
C ALA A 144 -4.34 6.73 -13.56
N GLU A 145 -3.93 6.74 -12.29
CA GLU A 145 -2.85 5.92 -11.77
C GLU A 145 -3.20 4.43 -11.80
N PHE A 146 -4.45 4.07 -11.48
CA PHE A 146 -4.92 2.69 -11.49
C PHE A 146 -4.96 2.10 -12.91
N GLU A 147 -5.46 2.86 -13.89
CA GLU A 147 -5.45 2.44 -15.30
C GLU A 147 -4.03 2.29 -15.84
N LYS A 148 -3.11 3.17 -15.42
CA LYS A 148 -1.69 3.08 -15.77
C LYS A 148 -1.05 1.83 -15.19
N LEU A 149 -1.30 1.51 -13.92
CA LEU A 149 -0.84 0.28 -13.29
C LEU A 149 -1.38 -0.96 -14.03
N SER A 150 -2.69 -1.00 -14.26
CA SER A 150 -3.37 -2.08 -14.97
C SER A 150 -2.80 -2.32 -16.37
N SER A 151 -2.41 -1.24 -17.07
CA SER A 151 -1.82 -1.33 -18.40
C SER A 151 -0.38 -1.87 -18.40
N ARG A 152 0.33 -1.78 -17.28
CA ARG A 152 1.69 -2.33 -17.11
C ARG A 152 1.69 -3.81 -16.73
N LEU A 153 0.59 -4.31 -16.17
CA LEU A 153 0.41 -5.73 -15.82
C LEU A 153 -0.05 -6.61 -16.99
N LYS A 154 -0.64 -5.99 -18.03
CA LYS A 154 -1.05 -6.66 -19.29
C LYS A 154 0.16 -7.04 -20.14
#